data_AF-A0A9Q0MJ81-F1
#
_entry.id   AF-A0A9Q0MJ81-F1
#
_cell.length_a   1.000
_cell.length_b   1.000
_cell.length_c   1.000
_cell.angle_alpha   90.00
_cell.angle_beta   90.00
_cell.angle_gamma   90.00
#
_symmetry.space_group_name_H-M   'P 1'
#
loop_
_entity.id
_entity.type
_entity.pdbx_description
1 polymer ?
#
loop_
_entity_poly.entity_id
_entity_poly.type
_entity_poly.pdbx_seq_one_letter_code
_entity_poly.pdbx_strand_id
1 'polypeptide(L)'
;MKVFLLAIFLVGASAQQNGKSTRYWDCCKPSCGWPGKPPFTAPVRTCAKNGVNVVDSNTPTSYTCNNNQPWAVNSTLSYGFAAANILGQSEWTWCCACYQLTFTSGPVVGKKMIVQVTNTGGDLG
;
A
#
# COMPACT_ATOMS: atom_id res chain seq x y z
N MET A 1 -41.72 0.18 -27.63
CA MET A 1 -40.52 0.99 -27.33
C MET A 1 -39.76 0.36 -26.17
N LYS A 2 -38.63 -0.31 -26.43
CA LYS A 2 -37.72 -0.79 -25.38
C LYS A 2 -36.60 0.25 -25.26
N VAL A 3 -36.63 1.04 -24.19
CA VAL A 3 -35.56 2.00 -23.89
C VAL A 3 -34.41 1.20 -23.26
N PHE A 4 -33.31 1.06 -23.98
CA PHE A 4 -32.05 0.56 -23.42
C PHE A 4 -31.35 1.73 -22.73
N LEU A 5 -31.29 1.73 -21.40
CA LEU A 5 -30.39 2.63 -20.67
C LEU A 5 -28.96 2.11 -20.82
N LEU A 6 -28.14 2.85 -21.55
CA LEU A 6 -26.69 2.66 -21.59
C LEU A 6 -26.11 3.24 -20.29
N ALA A 7 -25.76 2.38 -19.33
CA ALA A 7 -25.04 2.80 -18.13
C ALA A 7 -23.60 3.16 -18.53
N ILE A 8 -23.31 4.47 -18.61
CA ILE A 8 -21.96 4.99 -18.79
C ILE A 8 -21.23 4.83 -17.46
N PHE A 9 -20.38 3.81 -17.34
CA PHE A 9 -19.43 3.71 -16.24
C PHE A 9 -18.35 4.77 -16.44
N LEU A 10 -18.51 5.93 -15.80
CA LEU A 10 -17.43 6.90 -15.65
C LEU A 10 -16.33 6.25 -14.79
N VAL A 11 -15.27 5.75 -15.44
CA VAL A 11 -14.03 5.43 -14.76
C VAL A 11 -13.43 6.77 -14.31
N GLY A 12 -13.72 7.16 -13.08
CA GLY A 12 -13.16 8.38 -12.50
C GLY A 12 -11.64 8.25 -12.41
N ALA A 13 -10.92 8.95 -13.28
CA ALA A 13 -9.49 9.16 -13.09
C ALA A 13 -9.32 10.02 -11.83
N SER A 14 -8.78 9.46 -10.76
CA SER A 14 -8.40 10.25 -9.60
C SER A 14 -7.34 11.26 -10.02
N ALA A 15 -7.58 12.54 -9.71
CA ALA A 15 -6.61 13.59 -9.97
C ALA A 15 -5.27 13.24 -9.31
N GLN A 16 -4.16 13.51 -10.00
CA GLN A 16 -2.83 13.29 -9.45
C GLN A 16 -2.63 14.15 -8.20
N GLN A 17 -2.48 13.51 -7.05
CA GLN A 17 -2.26 14.17 -5.78
C GLN A 17 -0.76 14.28 -5.49
N ASN A 18 -0.36 15.36 -4.82
CA ASN A 18 0.99 15.51 -4.29
C ASN A 18 1.07 14.91 -2.88
N GLY A 19 2.24 14.38 -2.53
CA GLY A 19 2.51 13.82 -1.20
C GLY A 19 3.96 14.04 -0.78
N LYS A 20 4.25 13.70 0.48
CA LYS A 20 5.60 13.65 1.02
C LYS A 20 5.93 12.20 1.34
N SER A 21 7.19 11.81 1.14
CA SER A 21 7.67 10.48 1.47
C SER A 21 8.74 10.55 2.56
N THR A 22 8.68 9.63 3.50
CA THR A 22 9.78 9.30 4.44
C THR A 22 10.29 7.89 4.11
N ARG A 23 11.12 7.31 4.99
CA ARG A 23 11.58 5.91 4.89
C ARG A 23 11.55 5.29 6.30
N TYR A 24 11.09 4.05 6.41
CA TYR A 24 11.04 3.34 7.70
C TYR A 24 11.14 1.83 7.50
N TRP A 25 11.59 1.14 8.54
CA TRP A 25 11.47 -0.31 8.72
C TRP A 25 11.57 -0.59 10.22
N ASP A 26 10.44 -0.84 10.87
CA ASP A 26 10.35 -1.04 12.33
C ASP A 26 10.16 -2.52 12.72
N CYS A 27 10.14 -3.42 11.73
CA CYS A 27 9.81 -4.85 11.84
C CYS A 27 8.39 -5.16 12.35
N CYS A 28 7.59 -4.17 12.70
CA CYS A 28 6.29 -4.36 13.32
C CYS A 28 5.34 -5.14 12.40
N LYS A 29 4.36 -5.79 13.01
CA LYS A 29 3.19 -6.27 12.28
C LYS A 29 2.51 -5.09 11.57
N PRO A 30 2.37 -5.11 10.24
CA PRO A 30 1.74 -4.04 9.50
C PRO A 30 0.23 -3.94 9.84
N SER A 31 -0.32 -2.73 9.92
CA SER A 31 -1.71 -2.53 10.36
C SER A 31 -2.73 -3.20 9.44
N CYS A 32 -2.49 -3.28 8.13
CA CYS A 32 -3.34 -4.00 7.18
C CYS A 32 -3.17 -5.54 7.24
N GLY A 33 -2.30 -6.05 8.12
CA GLY A 33 -2.15 -7.47 8.43
C GLY A 33 -3.08 -7.96 9.55
N TRP A 34 -3.90 -7.09 10.13
CA TRP A 34 -4.96 -7.48 11.05
C TRP A 34 -6.24 -7.87 10.30
N PRO A 35 -6.97 -8.91 10.76
CA PRO A 35 -8.30 -9.21 10.24
C PRO A 35 -9.29 -8.09 10.58
N GLY A 36 -10.43 -8.07 9.88
CA GLY A 36 -11.51 -7.11 10.13
C GLY A 36 -11.35 -5.75 9.47
N LYS A 37 -10.32 -5.54 8.63
CA LYS A 37 -10.22 -4.37 7.75
C LYS A 37 -10.77 -4.71 6.36
N PRO A 38 -11.74 -3.96 5.82
CA PRO A 38 -12.27 -4.18 4.47
C PRO A 38 -11.64 -3.22 3.43
N PRO A 39 -11.93 -3.39 2.12
CA PRO A 39 -12.32 -4.61 1.43
C PRO A 39 -11.09 -5.20 0.70
N PHE A 40 -10.46 -6.19 1.30
CA PHE A 40 -9.44 -7.00 0.65
C PHE A 40 -9.74 -8.49 0.87
N THR A 41 -9.29 -9.35 -0.06
CA THR A 41 -9.58 -10.80 -0.02
C THR A 41 -8.92 -11.52 1.15
N ALA A 42 -7.78 -11.00 1.62
CA ALA A 42 -7.08 -11.45 2.82
C ALA A 42 -6.18 -10.32 3.37
N PRO A 43 -5.93 -10.28 4.70
CA PRO A 43 -4.97 -9.34 5.28
C PRO A 43 -3.57 -9.51 4.68
N VAL A 44 -2.75 -8.46 4.82
CA VAL A 44 -1.32 -8.56 4.49
C VAL A 44 -0.70 -9.69 5.32
N ARG A 45 0.03 -10.59 4.64
CA ARG A 45 0.72 -11.69 5.33
C ARG A 45 1.77 -11.15 6.29
N THR A 46 1.82 -11.75 7.47
CA THR A 46 2.79 -11.45 8.51
C THR A 46 3.64 -12.67 8.80
N CYS A 47 4.82 -12.48 9.36
CA CYS A 47 5.80 -13.54 9.55
C CYS A 47 6.18 -13.72 11.02
N ALA A 48 6.69 -14.90 11.35
CA ALA A 48 7.40 -15.15 12.58
C ALA A 48 8.70 -14.30 12.63
N LYS A 49 9.40 -14.32 13.77
CA LYS A 49 10.64 -13.55 14.00
C LYS A 49 11.72 -13.74 12.93
N ASN A 50 11.74 -14.88 12.23
CA ASN A 50 12.69 -15.13 11.14
C ASN A 50 12.38 -14.35 9.85
N GLY A 51 11.23 -13.67 9.77
CA GLY A 51 10.81 -12.88 8.62
C GLY A 51 10.41 -13.70 7.37
N VAL A 52 10.36 -15.03 7.48
CA VAL A 52 10.11 -15.94 6.33
C VAL A 52 8.86 -16.78 6.54
N ASN A 53 8.70 -17.37 7.73
CA ASN A 53 7.58 -18.25 8.00
C ASN A 53 6.31 -17.43 8.22
N VAL A 54 5.34 -17.56 7.32
CA VAL A 54 4.03 -16.91 7.44
C VAL A 54 3.29 -17.46 8.65
N VAL A 55 2.65 -16.57 9.42
CA VAL A 55 1.84 -16.92 10.59
C VAL A 55 0.40 -16.47 10.42
N ASP A 56 -0.50 -17.00 11.25
CA ASP A 56 -1.92 -16.63 11.20
C ASP A 56 -2.10 -15.13 11.49
N SER A 57 -3.07 -14.51 10.81
CA SER A 57 -3.35 -13.07 10.94
C SER A 57 -3.78 -12.64 12.35
N ASN A 58 -4.27 -13.55 13.20
CA ASN A 58 -4.58 -13.28 14.59
C ASN A 58 -3.37 -13.40 15.52
N THR A 59 -2.23 -13.89 15.03
CA THR A 59 -1.00 -14.05 15.83
C THR A 59 -0.54 -12.68 16.35
N PRO A 60 -0.54 -12.43 17.68
CA PRO A 60 -0.17 -11.13 18.23
C PRO A 60 1.33 -10.86 18.05
N THR A 61 2.17 -11.87 18.30
CA THR A 61 3.63 -11.80 18.12
C THR A 61 3.99 -12.16 16.68
N SER A 62 3.83 -11.20 15.78
CA SER A 62 4.23 -11.34 14.38
C SER A 62 4.89 -10.05 13.86
N TYR A 63 5.59 -10.17 12.75
CA TYR A 63 6.48 -9.15 12.20
C TYR A 63 6.20 -8.95 10.71
N THR A 64 6.69 -7.84 10.15
CA THR A 64 6.73 -7.65 8.70
C THR A 64 7.62 -8.73 8.07
N CYS A 65 7.14 -9.34 6.98
CA CYS A 65 7.88 -10.36 6.24
C CYS A 65 9.04 -9.76 5.44
N ASN A 66 10.13 -10.51 5.27
CA ASN A 66 11.31 -10.10 4.51
C ASN A 66 10.98 -9.80 3.03
N ASN A 67 9.96 -10.44 2.46
CA ASN A 67 9.52 -10.18 1.09
C ASN A 67 8.72 -8.88 0.94
N ASN A 68 8.52 -8.10 2.01
CA ASN A 68 7.99 -6.73 1.94
C ASN A 68 9.10 -5.67 1.71
N GLN A 69 10.30 -6.09 1.30
CA GLN A 69 11.38 -5.21 0.87
C GLN A 69 11.11 -4.66 -0.55
N PRO A 70 11.53 -3.42 -0.87
CA PRO A 70 11.42 -2.88 -2.22
C PRO A 70 12.45 -3.50 -3.17
N TRP A 71 12.15 -3.48 -4.46
CA TRP A 71 13.08 -3.95 -5.50
C TRP A 71 12.97 -3.12 -6.78
N ALA A 72 14.09 -3.01 -7.50
CA ALA A 72 14.11 -2.38 -8.81
C ALA A 72 13.62 -3.36 -9.87
N VAL A 73 12.70 -2.90 -10.72
CA VAL A 73 12.31 -3.62 -11.95
C VAL A 73 13.31 -3.30 -13.06
N ASN A 74 13.71 -2.02 -13.15
CA ASN A 74 14.76 -1.53 -14.03
C ASN A 74 15.29 -0.18 -13.48
N SER A 75 16.06 0.55 -14.30
CA SER A 75 16.66 1.83 -13.89
C SER A 75 15.66 2.96 -13.62
N THR A 76 14.41 2.86 -14.07
CA THR A 76 13.38 3.92 -13.94
C THR A 76 12.15 3.50 -13.13
N LEU A 77 11.96 2.21 -12.88
CA LEU A 77 10.81 1.65 -12.16
C LEU A 77 11.25 0.73 -11.01
N SER A 78 10.62 0.90 -9.86
CA SER A 78 10.74 0.00 -8.70
C SER A 78 9.36 -0.38 -8.16
N TYR A 79 9.28 -1.50 -7.46
CA TYR A 79 8.11 -1.92 -6.68
C TYR A 79 8.45 -1.99 -5.20
N GLY A 80 7.44 -1.90 -4.35
CA GLY A 80 7.62 -2.07 -2.92
C GLY A 80 6.33 -1.88 -2.12
N PHE A 81 6.52 -1.47 -0.88
CA PHE A 81 5.46 -1.38 0.12
C PHE A 81 5.60 -0.08 0.90
N ALA A 82 4.50 0.44 1.44
CA ALA A 82 4.51 1.69 2.18
C ALA A 82 3.52 1.68 3.36
N ALA A 83 3.80 2.53 4.34
CA ALA A 83 2.78 3.08 5.22
C ALA A 83 2.17 4.31 4.54
N ALA A 84 0.87 4.53 4.69
CA ALA A 84 0.20 5.70 4.15
C ALA A 84 -0.62 6.44 5.21
N ASN A 85 -0.76 7.74 4.99
CA ASN A 85 -1.77 8.59 5.58
C ASN A 85 -2.23 9.52 4.45
N ILE A 86 -3.47 9.31 3.99
CA ILE A 86 -4.01 10.02 2.84
C ILE A 86 -5.18 10.87 3.32
N LEU A 87 -5.06 12.19 3.15
CA LEU A 87 -6.05 13.14 3.63
C LEU A 87 -7.46 12.80 3.11
N GLY A 88 -8.43 12.72 4.02
CA GLY A 88 -9.82 12.41 3.71
C GLY A 88 -10.10 10.93 3.41
N GLN A 89 -9.11 10.05 3.58
CA GLN A 89 -9.27 8.60 3.44
C GLN A 89 -9.02 7.90 4.79
N SER A 90 -9.26 6.59 4.82
CA SER A 90 -8.98 5.75 5.98
C SER A 90 -8.36 4.42 5.53
N GLU A 91 -7.99 3.59 6.50
CA GLU A 91 -7.50 2.22 6.25
C GLU A 91 -8.46 1.39 5.40
N TRP A 92 -9.76 1.69 5.47
CA TRP A 92 -10.78 1.07 4.64
C TRP A 92 -10.56 1.29 3.15
N THR A 93 -9.95 2.43 2.78
CA THR A 93 -9.72 2.80 1.39
C THR A 93 -8.31 2.43 0.94
N TRP A 94 -7.29 2.66 1.78
CA TRP A 94 -5.91 2.48 1.35
C TRP A 94 -5.32 1.11 1.66
N CYS A 95 -5.85 0.34 2.62
CA CYS A 95 -5.23 -0.96 2.92
C CYS A 95 -5.26 -1.86 1.69
N CYS A 96 -4.09 -2.40 1.35
CA CYS A 96 -3.83 -3.25 0.19
C CYS A 96 -3.99 -2.56 -1.18
N ALA A 97 -4.36 -1.27 -1.22
CA ALA A 97 -4.40 -0.48 -2.43
C ALA A 97 -2.97 -0.23 -2.95
N CYS A 98 -2.86 -0.09 -4.27
CA CYS A 98 -1.60 0.19 -4.95
C CYS A 98 -1.60 1.62 -5.52
N TYR A 99 -0.47 2.31 -5.34
CA TYR A 99 -0.27 3.66 -5.86
C TYR A 99 1.01 3.71 -6.69
N GLN A 100 0.95 4.35 -7.86
CA GLN A 100 2.14 4.70 -8.60
C GLN A 100 2.61 6.09 -8.17
N LEU A 101 3.78 6.14 -7.55
CA LEU A 101 4.47 7.36 -7.19
C LEU A 101 5.36 7.78 -8.37
N THR A 102 5.36 9.06 -8.69
CA THR A 102 6.38 9.68 -9.56
C THR A 102 7.12 10.71 -8.73
N PHE A 103 8.42 10.52 -8.52
CA PHE A 103 9.19 11.41 -7.65
C PHE A 103 9.40 12.78 -8.31
N THR A 104 9.19 13.85 -7.55
CA THR A 104 9.24 15.24 -8.04
C THR A 104 10.43 16.02 -7.48
N SER A 105 11.29 15.40 -6.66
CA SER A 105 12.48 16.04 -6.07
C SER A 105 13.56 15.01 -5.72
N GLY A 106 14.76 15.49 -5.38
CA GLY A 106 15.90 14.66 -4.99
C GLY A 106 16.54 13.89 -6.16
N PRO A 107 17.50 12.98 -5.87
CA PRO A 107 18.28 12.27 -6.89
C PRO A 107 17.47 11.24 -7.71
N VAL A 108 16.23 10.96 -7.31
CA VAL A 108 15.33 10.00 -7.96
C VAL A 108 14.20 10.68 -8.74
N VAL A 109 14.25 12.00 -8.93
CA VAL A 109 13.24 12.76 -9.69
C VAL A 109 12.96 12.12 -11.05
N GLY A 110 11.68 12.04 -11.41
CA GLY A 110 11.19 11.42 -12.66
C GLY A 110 11.12 9.89 -12.64
N LYS A 111 11.78 9.20 -11.69
CA LYS A 111 11.61 7.75 -11.51
C LYS A 111 10.23 7.44 -10.93
N LYS A 112 9.78 6.21 -11.16
CA LYS A 112 8.48 5.70 -10.68
C LYS A 112 8.67 4.59 -9.66
N MET A 113 7.78 4.55 -8.68
CA MET A 113 7.68 3.42 -7.75
C MET A 113 6.21 3.05 -7.56
N ILE A 114 5.85 1.79 -7.78
CA ILE A 114 4.51 1.30 -7.43
C ILE A 114 4.59 0.66 -6.05
N VAL A 115 3.78 1.14 -5.12
CA VAL A 115 3.74 0.66 -3.74
C VAL A 115 2.38 0.09 -3.41
N GLN A 116 2.35 -1.05 -2.71
CA GLN A 116 1.17 -1.48 -1.98
C GLN A 116 1.19 -0.87 -0.57
N VAL A 117 0.08 -0.28 -0.14
CA VAL A 117 -0.04 0.21 1.23
C VAL A 117 -0.37 -0.95 2.15
N THR A 118 0.55 -1.25 3.07
CA THR A 118 0.40 -2.34 4.05
C THR A 118 0.18 -1.84 5.47
N ASN A 119 0.45 -0.55 5.72
CA ASN A 119 0.39 0.02 7.05
C ASN A 119 -0.18 1.45 7.04
N THR A 120 -0.61 1.92 8.20
CA THR A 120 -0.94 3.33 8.41
C THR A 120 0.23 4.06 9.06
N GLY A 121 0.61 5.22 8.52
CA GLY A 121 1.56 6.12 9.14
C GLY A 121 0.82 7.21 9.92
N GLY A 122 0.34 6.89 11.12
CA GLY A 122 -0.50 7.81 11.91
C GLY A 122 0.19 9.12 12.30
N ASP A 123 1.53 9.12 12.30
CA ASP A 123 2.43 10.25 12.55
C ASP A 123 2.79 11.04 11.28
N LEU A 124 2.37 10.57 10.10
CA LEU A 124 2.59 11.23 8.83
C LEU A 124 1.39 12.15 8.54
N GLY A 125 1.50 13.43 8.89
CA GLY A 125 0.45 14.43 8.67
C GLY A 125 0.68 15.70 9.46
#